data_AF-A0A936SD33-F1
#
_entry.id   AF-A0A936SD33-F1
#
_cell.length_a   1.000
_cell.length_b   1.000
_cell.length_c   1.000
_cell.angle_alpha   90.00
_cell.angle_beta   90.00
_cell.angle_gamma   90.00
#
_symmetry.space_group_name_H-M   'P 1'
#
loop_
_entity.id
_entity.type
_entity.pdbx_description
1 polymer ?
#
loop_
_entity_poly.entity_id
_entity_poly.type
_entity_poly.pdbx_seq_one_letter_code
_entity_poly.pdbx_strand_id
1 'polypeptide(L)'
;MNRDLLKFHQKRGSFPEKLEDLEGVVWEKKDRNYVSQGRSMIHRNYFYLYSKIDPHRFSLWAVPIGKVRDEALTLFLVGTPTSDRTWKGPALPFPDIENLSAAPSSNDLIMLGLVEQPNTRQESKSK
;
A
#
# COMPACT_ATOMS: atom_id res chain seq x y z
N MET A 1 -2.15 6.69 4.21
CA MET A 1 -1.63 5.31 4.22
C MET A 1 -0.12 5.25 4.45
N ASN A 2 0.76 5.47 3.46
CA ASN A 2 2.23 5.37 3.64
C ASN A 2 2.77 6.21 4.83
N ARG A 3 2.40 7.50 4.89
CA ARG A 3 2.74 8.39 6.02
C ARG A 3 2.32 7.82 7.38
N ASP A 4 1.18 7.15 7.44
CA ASP A 4 0.62 6.66 8.71
C ASP A 4 1.32 5.37 9.14
N LEU A 5 1.71 4.50 8.20
CA LEU A 5 2.57 3.35 8.43
C LEU A 5 3.95 3.78 8.96
N LEU A 6 4.54 4.83 8.38
CA LEU A 6 5.81 5.38 8.89
C LEU A 6 5.68 5.94 10.31
N LYS A 7 4.60 6.67 10.60
CA LYS A 7 4.32 7.15 11.96
C LYS A 7 4.15 6.02 12.96
N PHE A 8 3.52 4.91 12.56
CA PHE A 8 3.40 3.73 13.41
C PHE A 8 4.78 3.14 13.72
N HIS A 9 5.62 2.96 12.69
CA HIS A 9 6.99 2.49 12.84
C HIS A 9 7.79 3.38 13.80
N GLN A 10 7.73 4.69 13.64
CA GLN A 10 8.39 5.66 14.52
C GLN A 10 7.97 5.52 15.99
N LYS A 11 6.70 5.17 16.26
CA LYS A 11 6.18 5.01 17.62
C LYS A 11 6.48 3.63 18.25
N ARG A 12 6.55 2.58 17.44
CA ARG A 12 6.58 1.18 17.92
C ARG A 12 7.87 0.43 17.60
N GLY A 13 8.75 0.99 16.78
CA GLY A 13 9.97 0.36 16.30
C GLY A 13 9.77 -0.71 15.22
N SER A 14 8.51 -1.00 14.84
CA SER A 14 8.17 -1.98 13.81
C SER A 14 6.93 -1.56 13.02
N PHE A 15 6.80 -2.04 11.79
CA PHE A 15 5.55 -1.92 11.03
C PHE A 15 4.45 -2.82 11.62
N PRO A 16 3.16 -2.43 11.47
CA PRO A 16 2.06 -3.19 12.04
C PRO A 16 1.92 -4.58 11.38
N GLU A 17 1.33 -5.54 12.08
CA GLU A 17 1.06 -6.86 11.48
C GLU A 17 -0.12 -6.81 10.51
N LYS A 18 -1.10 -5.95 10.83
CA LYS A 18 -2.32 -5.72 10.03
C LYS A 18 -2.68 -4.23 10.00
N LEU A 19 -3.45 -3.78 9.00
CA LEU A 19 -3.88 -2.38 8.91
C LEU A 19 -4.76 -1.95 10.08
N GLU A 20 -5.48 -2.90 10.67
CA GLU A 20 -6.28 -2.68 11.88
C GLU A 20 -5.43 -2.20 13.08
N ASP A 21 -4.16 -2.61 13.18
CA ASP A 21 -3.29 -2.20 14.29
C ASP A 21 -2.98 -0.69 14.28
N LEU A 22 -3.19 -0.02 13.14
CA LEU A 22 -3.07 1.43 13.04
C LEU A 22 -4.11 2.17 13.89
N GLU A 23 -5.24 1.52 14.20
CA GLU A 23 -6.28 2.10 15.04
C GLU A 23 -5.83 2.27 16.49
N GLY A 24 -6.13 3.43 17.06
CA GLY A 24 -5.72 3.80 18.42
C GLY A 24 -4.23 4.16 18.55
N VAL A 25 -3.41 3.95 17.52
CA VAL A 25 -1.99 4.36 17.51
C VAL A 25 -1.77 5.58 16.61
N VAL A 26 -2.26 5.51 15.37
CA VAL A 26 -2.11 6.57 14.37
C VAL A 26 -3.48 7.02 13.84
N TRP A 27 -4.45 6.12 13.76
CA TRP A 27 -5.82 6.42 13.36
C TRP A 27 -6.76 6.47 14.56
N GLU A 28 -7.80 7.28 14.45
CA GLU A 28 -8.96 7.22 15.36
C GLU A 28 -9.66 5.87 15.20
N LYS A 29 -10.07 5.27 16.32
CA LYS A 29 -10.91 4.07 16.36
C LYS A 29 -12.26 4.39 15.71
N LYS A 30 -12.56 3.75 14.60
CA LYS A 30 -13.83 3.87 13.87
C LYS A 30 -14.11 2.53 13.20
N ASP A 31 -15.39 2.24 12.97
CA ASP A 31 -15.74 1.07 12.19
C ASP A 31 -15.26 1.23 10.74
N ARG A 32 -14.40 0.31 10.30
CA ARG A 32 -13.78 0.31 8.97
C ARG A 32 -13.97 -1.07 8.36
N ASN A 33 -14.15 -1.09 7.05
CA ASN A 33 -14.37 -2.31 6.28
C ASN A 33 -13.08 -3.10 6.08
N TYR A 34 -12.57 -3.67 7.16
CA TYR A 34 -11.44 -4.58 7.14
C TYR A 34 -11.85 -5.94 6.57
N VAL A 35 -10.97 -6.52 5.75
CA VAL A 35 -11.10 -7.88 5.20
C VAL A 35 -9.77 -8.60 5.34
N SER A 36 -9.74 -9.91 5.05
CA SER A 36 -8.52 -10.73 5.14
C SER A 36 -7.83 -10.62 6.51
N GLN A 37 -8.60 -10.77 7.59
CA GLN A 37 -8.12 -10.67 8.98
C GLN A 37 -7.45 -9.32 9.32
N GLY A 38 -7.94 -8.22 8.74
CA GLY A 38 -7.45 -6.86 9.03
C GLY A 38 -6.25 -6.42 8.18
N ARG A 39 -5.72 -7.28 7.30
CA ARG A 39 -4.63 -6.94 6.38
C ARG A 39 -5.08 -6.13 5.17
N SER A 40 -6.37 -6.20 4.84
CA SER A 40 -6.93 -5.47 3.72
C SER A 40 -8.09 -4.61 4.19
N MET A 41 -8.37 -3.53 3.45
CA MET A 41 -9.53 -2.71 3.72
C MET A 41 -10.05 -2.03 2.47
N ILE A 42 -11.36 -1.77 2.45
CA ILE A 42 -11.97 -0.89 1.46
C ILE A 42 -12.10 0.51 2.07
N HIS A 43 -11.56 1.51 1.38
CA HIS A 43 -11.74 2.90 1.77
C HIS A 43 -11.98 3.77 0.53
N ARG A 44 -13.14 4.44 0.50
CA ARG A 44 -13.63 5.19 -0.67
C ARG A 44 -13.69 4.27 -1.89
N ASN A 45 -13.03 4.66 -2.98
CA ASN A 45 -12.99 3.92 -4.24
C ASN A 45 -11.71 3.08 -4.39
N TYR A 46 -11.08 2.69 -3.28
CA TYR A 46 -9.86 1.89 -3.29
C TYR A 46 -9.95 0.68 -2.38
N PHE A 47 -9.48 -0.44 -2.90
CA PHE A 47 -9.11 -1.62 -2.14
C PHE A 47 -7.63 -1.52 -1.77
N TYR A 48 -7.33 -1.63 -0.48
CA TYR A 48 -5.97 -1.67 0.03
C TYR A 48 -5.65 -3.08 0.48
N LEU A 49 -4.50 -3.61 0.04
CA LEU A 49 -3.93 -4.87 0.51
C LEU A 49 -2.54 -4.57 1.07
N TYR A 50 -2.38 -4.78 2.37
CA TYR A 50 -1.15 -4.54 3.09
C TYR A 50 -0.50 -5.84 3.51
N SER A 51 0.83 -5.86 3.52
CA SER A 51 1.59 -6.93 4.15
C SER A 51 2.86 -6.40 4.80
N LYS A 52 3.13 -6.92 5.99
CA LYS A 52 4.43 -6.78 6.62
C LYS A 52 5.36 -7.83 6.04
N ILE A 53 6.46 -7.39 5.43
CA ILE A 53 7.49 -8.29 4.90
C ILE A 53 8.46 -8.65 6.01
N ASP A 54 8.88 -7.66 6.80
CA ASP A 54 9.73 -7.81 7.99
C ASP A 54 9.52 -6.60 8.93
N PRO A 55 10.15 -6.54 10.12
CA PRO A 55 9.95 -5.44 11.05
C PRO A 55 10.17 -4.03 10.49
N HIS A 56 10.99 -3.88 9.44
CA HIS A 56 11.38 -2.61 8.85
C HIS A 56 11.03 -2.51 7.36
N ARG A 57 10.14 -3.38 6.86
CA ARG A 57 9.68 -3.32 5.48
C ARG A 57 8.24 -3.80 5.35
N PHE A 58 7.47 -3.05 4.56
CA PHE A 58 6.10 -3.43 4.20
C PHE A 58 5.88 -3.31 2.69
N SER A 59 4.83 -3.97 2.23
CA SER A 59 4.23 -3.73 0.93
C SER A 59 2.79 -3.24 1.09
N LEU A 60 2.35 -2.44 0.13
CA LEU A 60 1.00 -1.90 0.08
C LEU A 60 0.54 -1.78 -1.36
N TRP A 61 -0.57 -2.43 -1.65
CA TRP A 61 -1.38 -2.18 -2.84
C TRP A 61 -2.46 -1.15 -2.54
N ALA A 62 -2.72 -0.29 -3.53
CA ALA A 62 -3.91 0.54 -3.61
C ALA A 62 -4.51 0.34 -5.01
N VAL A 63 -5.59 -0.42 -5.08
CA VAL A 63 -6.24 -0.80 -6.33
C VAL A 63 -7.57 -0.07 -6.44
N PRO A 64 -7.81 0.68 -7.54
CA PRO A 64 -9.09 1.35 -7.73
C PRO A 64 -10.22 0.33 -7.89
N ILE A 65 -11.34 0.62 -7.25
CA ILE A 65 -12.57 -0.18 -7.30
C ILE A 65 -13.78 0.74 -7.52
N GLY A 66 -14.93 0.15 -7.85
CA GLY A 66 -16.17 0.89 -8.09
C GLY A 66 -16.35 1.31 -9.56
N LYS A 67 -17.25 2.24 -9.83
CA LYS A 67 -17.75 2.54 -11.19
C LYS A 67 -16.78 3.31 -12.09
N VAL A 68 -15.90 4.12 -11.50
CA VAL A 68 -14.93 4.98 -12.22
C VAL A 68 -13.49 4.46 -12.09
N ARG A 69 -13.36 3.15 -11.84
CA ARG A 69 -12.05 2.52 -11.59
C ARG A 69 -11.08 2.67 -12.75
N ASP A 70 -11.58 2.67 -13.98
CA ASP A 70 -10.75 2.68 -15.19
C ASP A 70 -10.12 4.07 -15.45
N GLU A 71 -10.58 5.10 -14.75
CA GLU A 71 -9.98 6.44 -14.75
C GLU A 71 -8.89 6.61 -13.69
N ALA A 72 -8.73 5.64 -12.80
CA ALA A 72 -7.81 5.70 -11.68
C ALA A 72 -6.62 4.75 -11.85
N LEU A 73 -5.51 5.07 -11.17
CA LEU A 73 -4.28 4.28 -11.24
C LEU A 73 -4.22 3.27 -10.11
N THR A 74 -3.74 2.06 -10.44
CA THR A 74 -3.26 1.10 -9.45
C THR A 74 -1.88 1.54 -8.97
N LEU A 75 -1.66 1.48 -7.67
CA LEU A 75 -0.38 1.78 -7.04
C LEU A 75 0.10 0.61 -6.21
N PHE A 76 1.37 0.25 -6.38
CA PHE A 76 2.08 -0.67 -5.51
C PHE A 76 3.24 0.06 -4.86
N LEU A 77 3.46 -0.18 -3.57
CA LEU A 77 4.45 0.50 -2.77
C LEU A 77 5.19 -0.53 -1.92
N VAL A 78 6.52 -0.45 -1.92
CA VAL A 78 7.36 -1.09 -0.92
C VAL A 78 8.02 0.01 -0.10
N GLY A 79 7.78 0.02 1.21
CA GLY A 79 8.27 1.05 2.11
C GLY A 79 9.18 0.50 3.20
N THR A 80 10.20 1.28 3.52
CA THR A 80 11.05 1.16 4.72
C THR A 80 10.90 2.45 5.54
N PRO A 81 11.47 2.54 6.77
CA PRO A 81 11.43 3.77 7.55
C PRO A 81 12.06 4.97 6.85
N THR A 82 13.04 4.75 5.97
CA THR A 82 13.87 5.81 5.36
C THR A 82 13.60 6.03 3.88
N SER A 83 13.06 5.04 3.17
CA SER A 83 12.85 5.10 1.73
C SER A 83 11.60 4.33 1.30
N ASP A 84 11.13 4.64 0.11
CA ASP A 84 10.10 3.86 -0.56
C ASP A 84 10.41 3.70 -2.05
N ARG A 85 9.84 2.64 -2.62
CA ARG A 85 9.77 2.37 -4.06
C ARG A 85 8.31 2.23 -4.43
N THR A 86 7.91 2.92 -5.49
CA THR A 86 6.50 2.99 -5.90
C THR A 86 6.39 2.58 -7.36
N TRP A 87 5.38 1.80 -7.68
CA TRP A 87 4.99 1.47 -9.04
C TRP A 87 3.57 1.96 -9.30
N LYS A 88 3.31 2.43 -10.52
CA LYS A 88 1.98 2.86 -10.97
C LYS A 88 1.64 2.20 -12.29
N GLY A 89 0.38 1.86 -12.47
CA GLY A 89 -0.12 1.24 -13.67
C GLY A 89 -1.63 1.41 -13.84
N PRO A 90 -2.20 0.82 -14.90
CA PRO A 90 -3.64 0.87 -15.14
C PRO A 90 -4.44 0.20 -14.02
N ALA A 91 -5.75 0.41 -14.02
CA ALA A 91 -6.67 -0.33 -13.15
C ALA A 91 -6.59 -1.83 -13.46
N LEU A 92 -6.38 -2.66 -12.43
CA LEU A 92 -6.26 -4.11 -12.61
C LEU A 92 -7.64 -4.76 -12.79
N PRO A 93 -7.82 -5.70 -13.74
CA PRO A 93 -9.08 -6.41 -13.91
C PRO A 93 -9.41 -7.22 -12.66
N PHE A 94 -10.70 -7.41 -12.36
CA PHE A 94 -11.13 -8.07 -11.11
C PHE A 94 -10.47 -9.44 -10.83
N PRO A 95 -10.30 -10.34 -11.82
CA PRO A 95 -9.63 -11.62 -11.60
C PRO A 95 -8.19 -11.47 -11.08
N ASP A 96 -7.49 -10.41 -11.48
CA ASP A 96 -6.11 -10.17 -11.02
C ASP A 96 -6.09 -9.64 -9.58
N ILE A 97 -7.14 -8.91 -9.16
CA ILE A 97 -7.27 -8.37 -7.79
C ILE A 97 -7.40 -9.52 -6.77
N GLU A 98 -8.18 -10.55 -7.11
CA GLU A 98 -8.41 -11.71 -6.24
C GLU A 98 -7.14 -12.54 -6.03
N ASN A 99 -6.23 -12.51 -7.01
CA ASN A 99 -4.98 -13.28 -7.01
C ASN A 99 -3.74 -12.42 -6.70
N LEU A 100 -3.92 -11.21 -6.16
CA LEU A 100 -2.81 -10.33 -5.84
C LEU A 100 -1.86 -10.96 -4.81
N SER A 101 -0.62 -11.19 -5.25
CA SER A 101 0.47 -11.46 -4.32
C SER A 101 0.68 -10.24 -3.43
N ALA A 102 0.84 -10.49 -2.13
CA ALA A 102 1.15 -9.43 -1.18
C ALA A 102 2.55 -8.84 -1.39
N ALA A 103 3.49 -9.62 -1.93
CA ALA A 103 4.87 -9.21 -2.21
C ALA A 103 5.28 -9.70 -3.62
N PRO A 104 4.73 -9.10 -4.69
CA PRO A 104 5.07 -9.45 -6.07
C PRO A 104 6.55 -9.17 -6.36
N SER A 105 7.12 -9.92 -7.31
CA SER A 105 8.42 -9.59 -7.89
C SER A 105 8.30 -8.40 -8.86
N SER A 106 9.42 -7.79 -9.23
CA SER A 106 9.43 -6.73 -10.27
C SER A 106 8.87 -7.23 -11.61
N ASN A 107 9.10 -8.50 -11.95
CA ASN A 107 8.57 -9.08 -13.19
C ASN A 107 7.05 -9.20 -13.15
N ASP A 108 6.48 -9.60 -12.00
CA ASP A 108 5.03 -9.67 -11.82
C ASP A 108 4.38 -8.29 -12.00
N LEU A 109 5.02 -7.24 -11.45
CA LEU A 109 4.55 -5.87 -11.61
C LEU A 109 4.60 -5.42 -13.08
N ILE A 110 5.65 -5.77 -13.81
CA ILE A 110 5.76 -5.46 -15.26
C ILE A 110 4.66 -6.18 -16.05
N MET A 111 4.38 -7.45 -15.74
CA MET A 111 3.29 -8.21 -16.39
C MET A 111 1.91 -7.58 -16.15
N LEU A 112 1.71 -6.96 -14.98
CA LEU A 112 0.50 -6.21 -14.64
C LEU A 112 0.48 -4.78 -15.26
N GLY A 113 1.50 -4.40 -16.03
CA GLY A 113 1.61 -3.08 -16.65
C GLY A 113 1.98 -1.96 -15.66
N LEU A 114 2.52 -2.30 -14.49
CA LEU A 114 2.99 -1.34 -13.50
C LEU A 114 4.45 -0.94 -13.78
N VAL A 115 4.71 0.37 -13.78
CA VAL A 115 6.03 0.95 -14.03
C VAL A 115 6.57 1.59 -12.76
N GLU A 116 7.83 1.32 -12.43
CA GLU A 116 8.49 1.94 -11.27
C GLU A 116 8.59 3.45 -11.48
N GLN A 117 8.24 4.20 -10.45
CA GLN A 117 8.27 5.65 -10.44
C GLN A 117 9.62 6.13 -9.89
N PRO A 118 10.17 7.23 -10.43
CA PRO A 118 11.35 7.86 -9.86
C PRO A 118 11.11 8.24 -8.39
N ASN A 119 12.12 8.03 -7.55
CA ASN A 119 11.99 8.24 -6.11
C ASN A 119 11.98 9.73 -5.77
N THR A 120 10.79 10.29 -5.53
CA THR A 120 10.59 11.72 -5.25
C THR A 120 11.01 12.15 -3.84
N ARG A 121 11.36 11.22 -2.92
CA ARG A 121 11.78 11.59 -1.56
C ARG A 121 13.16 12.24 -1.46
N GLN A 122 14.00 12.14 -2.49
CA GLN A 122 15.35 12.72 -2.45
C GLN A 122 15.46 14.14 -3.02
N GLU A 123 14.44 14.66 -3.72
CA GLU A 123 14.56 15.96 -4.42
C GLU A 123 14.30 17.19 -3.54
N SER A 124 13.82 17.02 -2.30
CA SER A 124 13.52 18.16 -1.41
C SER A 124 14.64 18.52 -0.41
N LYS A 125 15.91 18.27 -0.75
CA LYS A 125 17.08 18.80 -0.02
C LYS A 125 18.13 19.37 -0.98
N SER A 126 17.76 20.43 -1.70
CA SER A 126 18.73 21.40 -2.21
C SER A 126 18.07 22.76 -2.27
N LYS A 127 18.25 23.52 -1.19
CA LYS A 127 18.34 24.98 -1.16
C LYS A 127 18.99 25.40 0.14
#